data_AF-A0A395HNE4-F1
#
_entry.id   AF-A0A395HNE4-F1
#
_cell.length_a   1.000
_cell.length_b   1.000
_cell.length_c   1.000
_cell.angle_alpha   90.00
_cell.angle_beta   90.00
_cell.angle_gamma   90.00
#
_symmetry.space_group_name_H-M   'P 1'
#
loop_
_entity.id
_entity.type
_entity.pdbx_description
1 polymer ?
#
loop_
_entity_poly.entity_id
_entity_poly.type
_entity_poly.pdbx_seq_one_letter_code
_entity_poly.pdbx_strand_id
1 'polypeptide(L)'
;CKAESLITFAADNGVRLMTFDDEDEPHKIKRCAPNARVILRIFTDDPSSKLRPSQKFGTPLHTTSGLLQLAKSLGRDVAGFIFRAGSNSRELLVYPRSVADARLVYDEA
;
A
#
# COMPACT_ATOMS: atom_id res chain seq x y z
N CYS A 1 5.38 7.69 -0.27
CA CYS A 1 5.47 8.49 -1.50
C CYS A 1 6.87 8.42 -2.16
N LYS A 2 6.92 8.06 -3.44
CA LYS A 2 8.15 8.01 -4.27
C LYS A 2 8.29 9.31 -5.08
N ALA A 3 9.53 9.71 -5.35
CA ALA A 3 9.81 10.80 -6.30
C ALA A 3 9.56 10.33 -7.74
N GLU A 4 8.99 11.20 -8.59
CA GLU A 4 8.64 10.84 -9.97
C GLU A 4 9.84 10.34 -10.77
N SER A 5 11.01 10.99 -10.63
CA SER A 5 12.25 10.57 -11.28
C SER A 5 12.65 9.13 -10.93
N LEU A 6 12.41 8.70 -9.68
CA LEU A 6 12.68 7.34 -9.24
C LEU A 6 11.61 6.34 -9.69
N ILE A 7 10.36 6.78 -9.88
CA ILE A 7 9.30 5.95 -10.49
C ILE A 7 9.65 5.66 -11.95
N THR A 8 10.03 6.69 -12.72
CA THR A 8 10.46 6.55 -14.11
C THR A 8 11.69 5.65 -14.21
N PHE A 9 12.74 5.92 -13.42
CA PHE A 9 13.94 5.08 -13.39
C PHE A 9 13.62 3.61 -13.09
N ALA A 10 12.75 3.34 -12.10
CA ALA A 10 12.35 1.98 -11.77
C ALA A 10 11.62 1.30 -12.95
N ALA A 11 10.71 2.01 -13.60
CA ALA A 11 9.98 1.50 -14.75
C ALA A 11 10.89 1.20 -15.96
N ASP A 12 11.84 2.09 -16.26
CA ASP A 12 12.83 1.92 -17.33
C ASP A 12 13.74 0.71 -17.09
N ASN A 13 13.98 0.37 -15.83
CA ASN A 13 14.75 -0.82 -15.41
C ASN A 13 13.87 -2.06 -15.20
N GLY A 14 12.61 -2.05 -15.68
CA GLY A 14 11.73 -3.22 -15.66
C GLY A 14 11.05 -3.50 -14.30
N VAL A 15 11.16 -2.61 -13.32
CA VAL A 15 10.43 -2.72 -12.05
C VAL A 15 8.98 -2.29 -12.27
N ARG A 16 8.07 -3.26 -12.24
CA ARG A 16 6.64 -3.06 -12.58
C ARG A 16 5.68 -3.22 -11.42
N LEU A 17 6.14 -3.41 -10.19
CA LEU A 17 5.28 -3.57 -9.03
C LEU A 17 5.65 -2.52 -7.98
N MET A 18 4.67 -1.72 -7.56
CA MET A 18 4.91 -0.58 -6.65
C MET A 18 3.83 -0.51 -5.58
N THR A 19 4.19 -0.01 -4.39
CA THR A 19 3.24 0.21 -3.29
C THR A 19 2.71 1.64 -3.27
N PHE A 20 1.51 1.84 -2.74
CA PHE A 20 0.96 3.15 -2.40
C PHE A 20 0.11 3.08 -1.13
N ASP A 21 -0.07 4.21 -0.45
CA ASP A 21 -0.88 4.39 0.76
C ASP A 21 -1.57 5.77 0.82
N ASP A 22 -1.51 6.54 -0.27
CA ASP A 22 -2.04 7.90 -0.39
C ASP A 22 -2.68 8.12 -1.77
N GLU A 23 -3.43 9.21 -1.94
CA GLU A 23 -4.17 9.54 -3.17
C GLU A 23 -3.27 10.06 -4.31
N ASP A 24 -2.14 10.71 -3.99
CA ASP A 24 -1.26 11.31 -5.00
C ASP A 24 -0.42 10.27 -5.75
N GLU A 25 -0.04 9.18 -5.06
CA GLU A 25 0.86 8.18 -5.58
C GLU A 25 0.30 7.40 -6.79
N PRO A 26 -0.97 6.96 -6.83
CA PRO A 26 -1.60 6.41 -8.04
C PRO A 26 -1.50 7.34 -9.25
N HIS A 27 -1.69 8.65 -9.07
CA HIS A 27 -1.56 9.63 -10.15
C HIS A 27 -0.12 9.73 -10.67
N LYS A 28 0.87 9.79 -9.78
CA LYS A 28 2.29 9.76 -10.16
C LYS A 28 2.66 8.48 -10.91
N ILE A 29 2.23 7.32 -10.40
CA ILE A 29 2.48 6.04 -11.06
C ILE A 29 1.78 5.97 -12.43
N LYS A 30 0.58 6.54 -12.58
CA LYS A 30 -0.10 6.64 -13.89
C LYS A 30 0.72 7.44 -14.91
N ARG A 31 1.29 8.57 -14.51
CA ARG A 31 2.11 9.42 -15.39
C ARG A 31 3.47 8.78 -15.72
N CYS A 32 4.20 8.34 -14.71
CA CYS A 32 5.61 7.95 -14.85
C CYS A 32 5.81 6.48 -15.22
N ALA A 33 4.86 5.60 -14.87
CA ALA A 33 4.97 4.16 -15.06
C ALA A 33 3.62 3.54 -15.47
N PRO A 34 3.07 3.88 -16.66
CA PRO A 34 1.71 3.50 -17.08
C PRO A 34 1.44 1.98 -17.01
N ASN A 35 2.46 1.14 -17.16
CA ASN A 35 2.33 -0.31 -17.12
C ASN A 35 2.62 -0.95 -15.75
N ALA A 36 2.86 -0.15 -14.70
CA ALA A 36 3.11 -0.67 -13.36
C ALA A 36 1.82 -1.18 -12.69
N ARG A 37 1.91 -2.30 -12.00
CA ARG A 37 0.92 -2.82 -11.08
C ARG A 37 1.12 -2.17 -9.71
N VAL A 38 0.02 -1.95 -9.00
CA VAL A 38 0.03 -1.28 -7.70
C VAL A 38 -0.42 -2.22 -6.59
N ILE A 39 0.19 -2.10 -5.41
CA ILE A 39 -0.18 -2.82 -4.18
C ILE A 39 -0.56 -1.78 -3.15
N LEU A 40 -1.74 -1.91 -2.53
CA LEU A 40 -2.16 -1.00 -1.47
C LEU A 40 -1.52 -1.42 -0.15
N ARG A 41 -0.89 -0.47 0.55
CA ARG A 41 -0.36 -0.71 1.90
C ARG A 41 -1.40 -0.37 2.95
N ILE A 42 -1.78 -1.35 3.75
CA ILE A 42 -2.78 -1.18 4.81
C ILE A 42 -2.08 -0.83 6.12
N PHE A 43 -2.73 0.00 6.93
CA PHE A 43 -2.29 0.34 8.28
C PHE A 43 -2.26 -0.91 9.16
N THR A 44 -1.30 -0.97 10.09
CA THR A 44 -1.18 -2.06 11.06
C THR A 44 -0.92 -1.48 12.42
N ASP A 45 -1.80 -1.76 13.39
CA ASP A 45 -1.55 -1.37 14.78
C ASP A 45 -0.68 -2.42 15.48
N ASP A 46 0.48 -1.97 15.95
CA ASP A 46 1.43 -2.77 16.70
C ASP A 46 1.96 -1.94 17.88
N PRO A 47 1.20 -1.88 18.99
CA PRO A 47 1.60 -1.13 20.18
C PRO A 47 2.82 -1.74 20.88
N SER A 48 3.13 -3.01 20.63
CA SER A 48 4.26 -3.71 21.25
C SER A 48 5.62 -3.29 20.68
N SER A 49 5.61 -2.66 19.51
CA SER A 49 6.83 -2.25 18.82
C SER A 49 7.30 -0.85 19.21
N LYS A 50 8.61 -0.70 19.40
CA LYS A 50 9.26 0.59 19.66
C LYS A 50 9.21 1.52 18.45
N LEU A 51 9.40 0.97 17.24
CA LEU A 51 9.26 1.71 15.99
C LEU A 51 7.96 1.27 15.34
N ARG A 52 7.05 2.21 15.11
CA ARG A 52 5.74 1.96 14.51
C ARG A 52 5.70 2.59 13.11
N PRO A 53 6.15 1.87 12.05
CA PRO A 53 6.13 2.40 10.68
C PRO A 53 4.74 2.88 10.26
N SER A 54 3.70 2.26 10.81
CA SER A 54 2.30 2.58 10.53
C SER A 54 1.90 4.00 10.93
N GLN A 55 2.62 4.65 11.85
CA GLN A 55 2.37 6.06 12.18
C GLN A 55 2.68 7.02 11.01
N LYS A 56 3.50 6.57 10.05
CA LYS A 56 3.88 7.36 8.88
C LYS A 56 3.29 6.79 7.58
N PHE A 57 2.98 5.51 7.54
CA PHE A 57 2.66 4.78 6.32
C PHE A 57 1.49 3.83 6.53
N GLY A 58 0.80 3.49 5.46
CA GLY A 58 -0.33 2.57 5.48
C GLY A 58 -1.67 3.27 5.68
N THR A 59 -2.64 2.81 4.91
CA THR A 59 -3.99 3.37 4.84
C THR A 59 -4.88 2.73 5.90
N PRO A 60 -5.55 3.52 6.77
CA PRO A 60 -6.58 3.02 7.67
C PRO A 60 -7.71 2.30 6.91
N LEU A 61 -8.30 1.26 7.50
CA LEU A 61 -9.35 0.47 6.84
C LEU A 61 -10.53 1.31 6.32
N HIS A 62 -10.96 2.34 7.05
CA HIS A 62 -12.09 3.16 6.61
C HIS A 62 -11.79 4.04 5.39
N THR A 63 -10.52 4.21 5.00
CA THR A 63 -10.13 5.00 3.82
C THR A 63 -9.67 4.14 2.64
N THR A 64 -9.53 2.82 2.80
CA THR A 64 -9.04 1.94 1.73
C THR A 64 -9.99 1.92 0.54
N SER A 65 -11.31 1.91 0.76
CA SER A 65 -12.30 1.90 -0.33
C SER A 65 -12.15 3.09 -1.29
N GLY A 66 -11.89 4.30 -0.78
CA GLY A 66 -11.62 5.48 -1.61
C GLY A 66 -10.38 5.32 -2.51
N LEU A 67 -9.31 4.75 -1.95
CA LEU A 67 -8.07 4.47 -2.70
C LEU A 67 -8.25 3.35 -3.74
N LEU A 68 -9.05 2.33 -3.44
CA LEU A 68 -9.40 1.28 -4.40
C LEU A 68 -10.19 1.86 -5.58
N GLN A 69 -11.20 2.69 -5.30
CA GLN A 69 -11.98 3.39 -6.33
C GLN A 69 -11.12 4.33 -7.17
N LEU A 70 -10.19 5.05 -6.55
CA LEU A 70 -9.23 5.92 -7.24
C LEU A 70 -8.31 5.11 -8.17
N ALA A 71 -7.74 4.01 -7.69
CA ALA A 71 -6.91 3.15 -8.54
C ALA A 71 -7.70 2.65 -9.75
N LYS A 72 -8.94 2.20 -9.53
CA LYS A 72 -9.86 1.73 -10.57
C LYS A 72 -10.21 2.83 -11.58
N SER A 73 -10.50 4.05 -11.14
CA SER A 73 -10.82 5.18 -12.02
C SER A 73 -9.62 5.61 -12.89
N LEU A 74 -8.39 5.35 -12.43
CA LEU A 74 -7.16 5.55 -13.21
C LEU A 74 -6.83 4.38 -14.15
N GLY A 75 -7.72 3.38 -14.23
CA GLY A 75 -7.57 2.18 -15.06
C GLY A 75 -6.51 1.22 -14.53
N ARG A 76 -6.39 1.11 -13.20
CA ARG A 76 -5.46 0.18 -12.54
C ARG A 76 -6.19 -0.67 -11.52
N ASP A 77 -6.12 -1.98 -11.68
CA ASP A 77 -6.52 -2.91 -10.63
C ASP A 77 -5.39 -3.05 -9.60
N VAL A 78 -5.76 -3.04 -8.32
CA VAL A 78 -4.83 -3.29 -7.23
C VAL A 78 -4.43 -4.77 -7.25
N ALA A 79 -3.13 -5.02 -7.41
CA ALA A 79 -2.57 -6.35 -7.56
C ALA A 79 -2.49 -7.15 -6.25
N GLY A 80 -2.68 -6.49 -5.11
CA GLY A 80 -2.66 -7.10 -3.79
C GLY A 80 -2.44 -6.07 -2.68
N PHE A 81 -2.18 -6.58 -1.48
CA PHE A 81 -2.05 -5.78 -0.26
C PHE A 81 -0.74 -6.07 0.46
N ILE A 82 -0.21 -5.07 1.17
CA ILE A 82 0.96 -5.23 2.03
C ILE A 82 0.72 -4.57 3.39
N PHE A 83 1.24 -5.19 4.43
CA PHE A 83 1.26 -4.67 5.78
C PHE A 83 2.62 -4.96 6.40
N ARG A 84 2.96 -4.23 7.48
CA ARG A 84 4.24 -4.41 8.16
C ARG A 84 4.07 -4.15 9.65
N ALA A 85 4.27 -5.19 10.44
CA ALA A 85 4.45 -5.08 11.88
C ALA A 85 5.66 -4.20 12.22
N GLY A 86 5.66 -3.62 13.41
CA GLY A 86 6.76 -2.78 13.85
C GLY A 86 8.05 -3.57 14.09
N SER A 87 9.18 -2.86 14.19
CA SER A 87 10.46 -3.52 14.45
C SER A 87 10.49 -4.15 15.85
N ASN A 88 10.87 -5.42 15.95
CA ASN A 88 10.86 -6.17 17.21
C ASN A 88 9.46 -6.24 17.84
N SER A 89 8.42 -6.38 17.00
CA SER A 89 7.07 -6.72 17.46
C SER A 89 7.11 -7.94 18.36
N ARG A 90 6.44 -7.85 19.51
CA ARG A 90 6.26 -8.96 20.46
C ARG A 90 4.83 -9.49 20.46
N GLU A 91 3.93 -8.80 19.76
CA GLU A 91 2.53 -9.18 19.67
C GLU A 91 2.32 -10.18 18.53
N LEU A 92 2.17 -11.46 18.87
CA LEU A 92 1.96 -12.52 17.88
C LEU A 92 0.68 -12.33 17.06
N LEU A 93 -0.33 -11.67 17.63
CA LEU A 93 -1.63 -11.44 16.98
C LEU A 93 -1.59 -10.35 15.91
N VAL A 94 -0.52 -9.58 15.77
CA VAL A 94 -0.41 -8.53 14.75
C VAL A 94 -0.58 -9.11 13.34
N TYR A 95 0.09 -10.20 13.03
CA TYR A 95 0.07 -10.82 11.71
C TYR A 95 -1.30 -11.40 11.33
N PRO A 96 -1.96 -12.26 12.15
CA PRO A 96 -3.28 -12.76 11.79
C PRO A 96 -4.32 -11.64 11.69
N ARG A 97 -4.24 -10.60 12.53
CA ARG A 97 -5.12 -9.41 12.38
C ARG A 97 -4.87 -8.69 11.06
N SER A 98 -3.62 -8.41 10.70
CA SER A 98 -3.30 -7.75 9.43
C SER A 98 -3.69 -8.57 8.20
N VAL A 99 -3.63 -9.90 8.27
CA VAL A 99 -4.15 -10.78 7.21
C VAL A 99 -5.67 -10.69 7.11
N ALA A 100 -6.37 -10.68 8.25
CA ALA A 100 -7.83 -10.51 8.27
C ALA A 100 -8.24 -9.13 7.72
N ASP A 101 -7.54 -8.07 8.11
CA ASP A 101 -7.72 -6.71 7.61
C ASP A 101 -7.49 -6.66 6.09
N ALA A 102 -6.42 -7.27 5.59
CA ALA A 102 -6.17 -7.36 4.15
C ALA A 102 -7.26 -8.14 3.41
N ARG A 103 -7.86 -9.15 4.05
CA ARG A 103 -9.00 -9.88 3.47
C ARG A 103 -10.25 -9.01 3.38
N LEU A 104 -10.55 -8.22 4.42
CA LEU A 104 -11.68 -7.29 4.40
C LEU A 104 -11.56 -6.31 3.23
N VAL A 105 -10.37 -5.71 3.05
CA VAL A 105 -10.13 -4.77 1.95
C VAL A 105 -10.15 -5.46 0.58
N TYR A 106 -9.70 -6.71 0.50
CA TYR A 106 -9.80 -7.50 -0.73
C TYR A 106 -11.25 -7.69 -1.18
N ASP A 107 -12.17 -7.91 -0.24
CA ASP A 107 -13.58 -8.13 -0.54
C ASP A 107 -14.32 -6.84 -0.99
N GLU A 108 -13.73 -5.67 -0.77
CA GLU A 108 -14.26 -4.36 -1.22
C GLU A 108 -13.85 -3.97 -2.65
N ALA A 109 -12.84 -4.64 -3.24
CA ALA A 109 -12.17 -4.23 -4.48
C ALA A 109 -12.92 -4.55 -5.79
#